data_AF-A0A0P8XCH5-F1
#
_entry.id   AF-A0A0P8XCH5-F1
#
_cell.length_a   1.000
_cell.length_b   1.000
_cell.length_c   1.000
_cell.angle_alpha   90.00
_cell.angle_beta   90.00
_cell.angle_gamma   90.00
#
_symmetry.space_group_name_H-M   'P 1'
#
loop_
_entity.id
_entity.type
_entity.pdbx_description
1 polymer ?
#
loop_
_entity_poly.entity_id
_entity_poly.type
_entity_poly.pdbx_seq_one_letter_code
_entity_poly.pdbx_strand_id
1 'polypeptide(L)'
;MRRAIYTILMAFGIFLLVMPLTIPVFYTSADFSVFNTKWNGASNFGRLLYEETNIMPVITSYNSFGLGEREGVLLILGPDLSYSSLEIDEIKKFLENGGTLVLIDDFGTGNDILTGLNLTARFTGLIPIDVFYSKNYNFPELVRILDPQLSVGVDKLTLNVPSVIVGAEGSIYTSKVAVIGNNQRQLPIMSELEYGNGRIILFSDPSVFINDMFEKNEPFIRNFVRYIKADVIYIDEAHHTSFNPYAVGTVVIKRSLDKMKAFYVILGVAVLAILIESGLALEGISRVVNALLGKIFKEEEKSLDDVIEELKKEGYDEKVLRKIIREIQTGKKLGD
;
A
#
# COMPACT_ATOMS: atom_id res chain seq x y z
N MET A 1 22.62 31.68 -31.71
CA MET A 1 22.13 30.34 -31.30
C MET A 1 22.27 30.10 -29.80
N ARG A 2 23.45 30.24 -29.18
CA ARG A 2 23.66 29.96 -27.73
C ARG A 2 22.79 30.78 -26.76
N ARG A 3 22.60 32.08 -27.01
CA ARG A 3 21.71 32.93 -26.20
C ARG A 3 20.25 32.44 -26.17
N ALA A 4 19.77 31.87 -27.28
CA ALA A 4 18.43 31.32 -27.35
C ALA A 4 18.29 30.07 -26.46
N ILE A 5 19.35 29.26 -26.33
CA ILE A 5 19.36 28.06 -25.48
C ILE A 5 19.18 28.44 -24.01
N TYR A 6 19.87 29.46 -23.50
CA TYR A 6 19.73 29.89 -22.11
C TYR A 6 18.34 30.47 -21.81
N THR A 7 17.78 31.25 -22.74
CA THR A 7 16.42 31.76 -22.64
C THR A 7 15.40 30.62 -22.61
N ILE A 8 15.58 29.59 -23.45
CA ILE A 8 14.74 28.39 -23.45
C ILE A 8 14.87 27.62 -22.13
N LEU A 9 16.08 27.47 -21.59
CA LEU A 9 16.31 26.79 -20.30
C LEU A 9 15.66 27.52 -19.12
N MET A 10 15.74 28.86 -19.08
CA MET A 10 15.03 29.65 -18.07
C MET A 10 13.51 29.52 -18.23
N ALA A 11 12.99 29.65 -19.45
CA ALA A 11 11.56 29.50 -19.72
C ALA A 11 11.06 28.10 -19.33
N PHE A 12 11.82 27.06 -19.63
CA PHE A 12 11.50 25.68 -19.29
C PHE A 12 11.56 25.43 -17.77
N GLY A 13 12.58 25.93 -17.08
CA GLY A 13 12.69 25.81 -15.63
C GLY A 13 11.56 26.54 -14.89
N ILE A 14 11.20 27.74 -15.35
CA ILE A 14 10.04 28.47 -14.84
C ILE A 14 8.76 27.68 -15.13
N PHE A 15 8.60 27.17 -16.36
CA PHE A 15 7.46 26.33 -16.73
C PHE A 15 7.29 25.12 -15.79
N LEU A 16 8.37 24.39 -15.46
CA LEU A 16 8.31 23.26 -14.51
C LEU A 16 7.87 23.68 -13.08
N LEU A 17 8.16 24.92 -12.68
CA LEU A 17 7.74 25.45 -11.37
C LEU A 17 6.25 25.79 -11.33
N VAL A 18 5.70 26.37 -12.40
CA VAL A 18 4.29 26.79 -12.47
C VAL A 18 3.35 25.77 -13.10
N MET A 19 3.87 24.76 -13.81
CA MET A 19 3.01 23.76 -14.42
C MET A 19 2.20 23.04 -13.34
N PRO A 20 0.88 22.88 -13.54
CA PRO A 20 0.04 22.16 -12.60
C PRO A 20 0.52 20.70 -12.52
N LEU A 21 0.56 20.16 -11.31
CA LEU A 21 0.71 18.73 -11.14
C LEU A 21 -0.67 18.09 -11.15
N THR A 22 -0.79 17.05 -11.96
CA THR A 22 -1.97 16.20 -12.01
C THR A 22 -1.64 14.90 -11.30
N ILE A 23 -2.31 14.64 -10.18
CA ILE A 23 -2.18 13.36 -9.47
C ILE A 23 -3.45 12.55 -9.76
N PRO A 24 -3.35 11.33 -10.32
CA PRO A 24 -4.50 10.45 -10.46
C PRO A 24 -4.96 10.05 -9.06
N VAL A 25 -6.24 10.22 -8.78
CA VAL A 25 -6.87 9.82 -7.51
C VAL A 25 -8.05 8.94 -7.84
N PHE A 26 -8.12 7.76 -7.21
CA PHE A 26 -9.29 6.90 -7.27
C PHE A 26 -10.40 7.58 -6.47
N TYR A 27 -11.43 8.07 -7.18
CA TYR A 27 -12.63 8.61 -6.56
C TYR A 27 -13.75 7.62 -6.82
N THR A 28 -14.22 6.97 -5.76
CA THR A 28 -15.45 6.17 -5.81
C THR A 28 -16.52 6.83 -4.96
N SER A 29 -17.76 6.67 -5.40
CA SER A 29 -18.94 6.98 -4.60
C SER A 29 -19.61 5.74 -4.03
N ALA A 30 -18.94 4.58 -4.12
CA ALA A 30 -19.40 3.35 -3.51
C ALA A 30 -19.52 3.52 -2.00
N ASP A 31 -20.65 3.09 -1.46
CA ASP A 31 -20.91 3.05 -0.04
C ASP A 31 -19.89 2.12 0.62
N PHE A 32 -19.47 2.45 1.83
CA PHE A 32 -18.49 1.68 2.61
C PHE A 32 -17.08 1.53 2.03
N SER A 33 -16.81 1.96 0.80
CA SER A 33 -15.46 1.95 0.23
C SER A 33 -14.49 2.84 1.01
N VAL A 34 -13.25 2.39 1.18
CA VAL A 34 -12.18 3.18 1.81
C VAL A 34 -11.69 4.35 0.94
N PHE A 35 -12.07 4.38 -0.33
CA PHE A 35 -11.77 5.49 -1.23
C PHE A 35 -12.91 6.52 -1.31
N ASN A 36 -14.08 6.24 -0.73
CA ASN A 36 -15.19 7.19 -0.68
C ASN A 36 -15.04 8.13 0.53
N THR A 37 -14.83 9.43 0.24
CA THR A 37 -14.67 10.48 1.25
C THR A 37 -15.98 11.15 1.68
N LYS A 38 -17.13 10.71 1.14
CA LYS A 38 -18.45 11.21 1.53
C LYS A 38 -18.92 10.59 2.84
N TRP A 39 -20.04 11.07 3.37
CA TRP A 39 -20.59 10.65 4.67
C TRP A 39 -20.79 9.11 4.80
N ASN A 40 -21.13 8.43 3.69
CA ASN A 40 -21.40 6.99 3.62
C ASN A 40 -20.20 6.13 3.20
N GLY A 41 -19.03 6.72 2.97
CA GLY A 41 -17.79 5.99 2.68
C GLY A 41 -16.97 5.70 3.95
N ALA A 42 -15.90 4.91 3.83
CA ALA A 42 -15.06 4.48 4.95
C ALA A 42 -13.63 5.05 4.90
N SER A 43 -13.41 6.19 4.24
CA SER A 43 -12.06 6.77 4.08
C SER A 43 -11.30 7.07 5.38
N ASN A 44 -11.99 7.49 6.44
CA ASN A 44 -11.38 7.72 7.74
C ASN A 44 -10.89 6.40 8.36
N PHE A 45 -11.66 5.32 8.17
CA PHE A 45 -11.29 3.98 8.60
C PHE A 45 -10.11 3.42 7.79
N GLY A 46 -10.14 3.59 6.46
CA GLY A 46 -9.00 3.26 5.59
C GLY A 46 -7.72 4.00 5.98
N ARG A 47 -7.80 5.30 6.31
CA ARG A 47 -6.65 6.08 6.80
C ARG A 47 -6.12 5.52 8.12
N LEU A 48 -7.00 5.18 9.06
CA LEU A 48 -6.59 4.60 10.33
C LEU A 48 -5.92 3.23 10.17
N LEU A 49 -6.43 2.38 9.26
CA LEU A 49 -5.79 1.11 8.93
C LEU A 49 -4.38 1.32 8.37
N TYR A 50 -4.21 2.28 7.44
CA TYR A 50 -2.91 2.63 6.85
C TYR A 50 -1.89 3.17 7.87
N GLU A 51 -2.36 3.85 8.91
CA GLU A 51 -1.49 4.34 9.99
C GLU A 51 -0.93 3.21 10.86
N GLU A 52 -1.62 2.07 10.96
CA GLU A 52 -1.29 0.96 11.87
C GLU A 52 -0.65 -0.25 11.17
N THR A 53 -0.94 -0.47 9.88
CA THR A 53 -0.41 -1.59 9.09
C THR A 53 -0.42 -1.33 7.57
N ASN A 54 0.21 -2.21 6.81
CA ASN A 54 0.14 -2.19 5.35
C ASN A 54 -1.26 -2.63 4.91
N ILE A 55 -1.88 -1.81 4.06
CA ILE A 55 -3.15 -2.16 3.42
C ILE A 55 -2.95 -2.37 1.93
N MET A 56 -3.66 -3.35 1.37
CA MET A 56 -3.72 -3.55 -0.07
C MET A 56 -5.17 -3.68 -0.55
N PRO A 57 -5.70 -2.67 -1.24
CA PRO A 57 -7.01 -2.73 -1.86
C PRO A 57 -7.07 -3.80 -2.95
N VAL A 58 -8.06 -4.68 -2.89
CA VAL A 58 -8.34 -5.75 -3.86
C VAL A 58 -9.48 -5.28 -4.74
N ILE A 59 -9.16 -4.97 -6.00
CA ILE A 59 -10.08 -4.38 -6.99
C ILE A 59 -10.46 -5.34 -8.12
N THR A 60 -10.03 -6.60 -7.99
CA THR A 60 -10.28 -7.69 -8.95
C THR A 60 -10.85 -8.90 -8.21
N SER A 61 -11.43 -9.84 -8.93
CA SER A 61 -11.90 -11.10 -8.36
C SER A 61 -10.77 -11.84 -7.62
N TYR A 62 -11.13 -12.56 -6.55
CA TYR A 62 -10.13 -13.18 -5.65
C TYR A 62 -9.28 -14.25 -6.33
N ASN A 63 -9.85 -14.97 -7.29
CA ASN A 63 -9.14 -15.97 -8.10
C ASN A 63 -8.12 -15.35 -9.08
N SER A 64 -8.38 -14.13 -9.56
CA SER A 64 -7.40 -13.42 -10.40
C SER A 64 -6.28 -12.81 -9.55
N PHE A 65 -6.63 -12.40 -8.33
CA PHE A 65 -5.70 -11.85 -7.35
C PHE A 65 -4.80 -12.93 -6.69
N GLY A 66 -5.25 -14.18 -6.68
CA GLY A 66 -4.56 -15.31 -6.04
C GLY A 66 -4.65 -15.21 -4.52
N LEU A 67 -5.84 -14.93 -3.98
CA LEU A 67 -6.06 -14.72 -2.55
C LEU A 67 -5.65 -15.94 -1.71
N GLY A 68 -5.89 -17.17 -2.17
CA GLY A 68 -5.62 -18.38 -1.42
C GLY A 68 -4.15 -18.60 -1.08
N GLU A 69 -3.23 -18.00 -1.84
CA GLU A 69 -1.77 -18.08 -1.64
C GLU A 69 -1.23 -16.97 -0.72
N ARG A 70 -2.10 -16.09 -0.21
CA ARG A 70 -1.72 -14.94 0.61
C ARG A 70 -1.85 -15.25 2.09
N GLU A 71 -1.06 -14.52 2.88
CA GLU A 71 -1.16 -14.50 4.34
C GLU A 71 -1.56 -13.09 4.80
N GLY A 72 -2.33 -13.01 5.89
CA GLY A 72 -2.80 -11.76 6.47
C GLY A 72 -4.28 -11.76 6.81
N VAL A 73 -4.93 -10.60 6.63
CA VAL A 73 -6.37 -10.41 6.88
C VAL A 73 -7.07 -10.00 5.60
N LEU A 74 -8.18 -10.65 5.24
CA LEU A 74 -9.11 -10.16 4.24
C LEU A 74 -10.24 -9.41 4.94
N LEU A 75 -10.37 -8.11 4.67
CA LEU A 75 -11.42 -7.25 5.19
C LEU A 75 -12.45 -6.99 4.09
N ILE A 76 -13.67 -7.46 4.32
CA ILE A 76 -14.83 -7.23 3.47
C ILE A 76 -15.81 -6.33 4.24
N LEU A 77 -16.13 -5.17 3.69
CA LEU A 77 -16.95 -4.16 4.33
C LEU A 77 -18.15 -3.79 3.44
N GLY A 78 -19.34 -4.20 3.85
CA GLY A 78 -20.62 -3.93 3.19
C GLY A 78 -20.67 -4.35 1.71
N PRO A 79 -20.45 -5.64 1.37
CA PRO A 79 -20.46 -6.11 -0.01
C PRO A 79 -21.89 -6.11 -0.59
N ASP A 80 -22.04 -5.69 -1.84
CA ASP A 80 -23.35 -5.64 -2.54
C ASP A 80 -23.35 -6.43 -3.85
N LEU A 81 -22.24 -7.10 -4.18
CA LEU A 81 -22.10 -8.02 -5.30
C LEU A 81 -21.95 -9.46 -4.80
N SER A 82 -22.61 -10.41 -5.47
CA SER A 82 -22.50 -11.83 -5.14
C SER A 82 -21.13 -12.41 -5.47
N TYR A 83 -20.75 -13.44 -4.73
CA TYR A 83 -19.48 -14.14 -4.87
C TYR A 83 -19.60 -15.38 -5.74
N SER A 84 -18.64 -15.58 -6.65
CA SER A 84 -18.57 -16.81 -7.44
C SER A 84 -18.03 -17.99 -6.62
N SER A 85 -18.33 -19.23 -7.04
CA SER A 85 -17.80 -20.43 -6.38
C SER A 85 -16.27 -20.50 -6.40
N LEU A 86 -15.62 -19.92 -7.41
CA LEU A 86 -14.16 -19.83 -7.50
C LEU A 86 -13.60 -18.87 -6.45
N GLU A 87 -14.29 -17.77 -6.17
CA GLU A 87 -13.87 -16.81 -5.14
C GLU A 87 -14.07 -17.39 -3.74
N ILE A 88 -15.16 -18.11 -3.51
CA ILE A 88 -15.37 -18.84 -2.26
C ILE A 88 -14.25 -19.87 -2.01
N ASP A 89 -13.83 -20.60 -3.05
CA ASP A 89 -12.73 -21.57 -2.93
C ASP A 89 -11.39 -20.89 -2.55
N GLU A 90 -11.14 -19.69 -3.07
CA GLU A 90 -9.97 -18.89 -2.69
C GLU A 90 -10.03 -18.39 -1.24
N ILE A 91 -11.20 -17.91 -0.77
CA ILE A 91 -11.40 -17.56 0.65
C ILE A 91 -11.17 -18.79 1.53
N LYS A 92 -11.68 -19.95 1.11
CA LYS A 92 -11.52 -21.20 1.84
C LYS A 92 -10.04 -21.56 2.00
N LYS A 93 -9.26 -21.55 0.91
CA LYS A 93 -7.80 -21.80 0.95
C LYS A 93 -7.08 -20.79 1.84
N PHE A 94 -7.44 -19.51 1.73
CA PHE A 94 -6.87 -18.44 2.54
C PHE A 94 -7.07 -18.69 4.04
N LEU A 95 -8.28 -19.09 4.45
CA LEU A 95 -8.58 -19.45 5.83
C LEU A 95 -7.87 -20.74 6.27
N GLU A 96 -7.84 -21.77 5.43
CA GLU A 96 -7.13 -23.02 5.71
C GLU A 96 -5.62 -22.81 5.91
N ASN A 97 -5.04 -21.81 5.25
CA ASN A 97 -3.64 -21.38 5.41
C ASN A 97 -3.38 -20.50 6.64
N GLY A 98 -4.40 -20.21 7.45
CA GLY A 98 -4.25 -19.40 8.67
C GLY A 98 -4.62 -17.93 8.52
N GLY A 99 -5.14 -17.53 7.35
CA GLY A 99 -5.67 -16.19 7.13
C GLY A 99 -6.85 -15.86 8.05
N THR A 100 -7.08 -14.55 8.27
CA THR A 100 -8.26 -14.07 9.00
C THR A 100 -9.22 -13.39 8.03
N LEU A 101 -10.47 -13.84 8.00
CA LEU A 101 -11.55 -13.13 7.28
C LEU A 101 -12.28 -12.20 8.25
N VAL A 102 -12.31 -10.92 7.97
CA VAL A 102 -13.16 -9.93 8.65
C VAL A 102 -14.30 -9.59 7.71
N LEU A 103 -15.47 -10.17 7.95
CA LEU A 103 -16.67 -9.97 7.14
C LEU A 103 -17.67 -9.09 7.90
N ILE A 104 -17.83 -7.87 7.41
CA ILE A 104 -18.69 -6.85 8.00
C ILE A 104 -19.84 -6.61 7.03
N ASP A 105 -21.03 -7.07 7.39
CA ASP A 105 -22.20 -7.04 6.52
C ASP A 105 -23.50 -7.07 7.32
N ASP A 106 -24.57 -6.50 6.79
CA ASP A 106 -25.88 -6.41 7.41
C ASP A 106 -27.01 -6.96 6.51
N PHE A 107 -27.15 -6.39 5.32
CA PHE A 107 -28.17 -6.66 4.30
C PHE A 107 -27.57 -7.01 2.93
N GLY A 108 -26.25 -7.02 2.81
CA GLY A 108 -25.52 -7.28 1.58
C GLY A 108 -25.40 -8.77 1.25
N THR A 109 -24.33 -9.10 0.55
CA THR A 109 -24.08 -10.43 -0.03
C THR A 109 -23.12 -11.30 0.80
N GLY A 110 -22.73 -10.89 2.00
CA GLY A 110 -21.79 -11.62 2.85
C GLY A 110 -22.28 -13.01 3.25
N ASN A 111 -23.59 -13.24 3.29
CA ASN A 111 -24.16 -14.57 3.51
C ASN A 111 -23.86 -15.58 2.39
N ASP A 112 -23.50 -15.12 1.18
CA ASP A 112 -23.04 -16.00 0.09
C ASP A 112 -21.74 -16.69 0.48
N ILE A 113 -20.82 -15.95 1.13
CA ILE A 113 -19.56 -16.49 1.66
C ILE A 113 -19.84 -17.49 2.77
N LEU A 114 -20.67 -17.14 3.75
CA LEU A 114 -20.98 -18.02 4.88
C LEU A 114 -21.66 -19.32 4.44
N THR A 115 -22.48 -19.25 3.40
CA THR A 115 -23.12 -20.43 2.79
C THR A 115 -22.12 -21.25 1.99
N GLY A 116 -21.28 -20.61 1.18
CA GLY A 116 -20.22 -21.27 0.41
C GLY A 116 -19.19 -21.99 1.28
N LEU A 117 -18.89 -21.46 2.46
CA LEU A 117 -18.02 -22.09 3.45
C LEU A 117 -18.71 -23.15 4.32
N ASN A 118 -20.01 -23.40 4.10
CA ASN A 118 -20.84 -24.33 4.86
C ASN A 118 -20.91 -24.02 6.37
N LEU A 119 -20.96 -22.74 6.73
CA LEU A 119 -21.13 -22.29 8.11
C LEU A 119 -22.61 -22.22 8.49
N THR A 120 -22.92 -22.28 9.79
CA THR A 120 -24.27 -22.04 10.32
C THR A 120 -24.56 -20.57 10.59
N ALA A 121 -23.52 -19.76 10.78
CA ALA A 121 -23.63 -18.35 11.12
C ALA A 121 -24.23 -17.53 9.99
N ARG A 122 -25.21 -16.65 10.25
CA ARG A 122 -25.85 -15.81 9.23
C ARG A 122 -26.15 -14.41 9.74
N PHE A 123 -26.00 -13.41 8.87
CA PHE A 123 -26.62 -12.10 9.03
C PHE A 123 -28.10 -12.21 8.71
N THR A 124 -28.97 -11.83 9.64
CA THR A 124 -30.42 -12.09 9.49
C THR A 124 -31.15 -11.08 8.63
N GLY A 125 -30.60 -9.87 8.48
CA GLY A 125 -31.28 -8.71 7.91
C GLY A 125 -32.43 -8.20 8.80
N LEU A 126 -32.53 -8.66 10.05
CA LEU A 126 -33.52 -8.17 11.00
C LEU A 126 -32.92 -7.04 11.83
N ILE A 127 -33.56 -5.88 11.80
CA ILE A 127 -33.14 -4.72 12.58
C ILE A 127 -33.56 -4.93 14.05
N PRO A 128 -32.61 -4.91 15.01
CA PRO A 128 -32.95 -4.98 16.42
C PRO A 128 -33.54 -3.64 16.89
N ILE A 129 -34.71 -3.70 17.52
CA ILE A 129 -35.34 -2.55 18.17
C ILE A 129 -34.93 -2.57 19.64
N ASP A 130 -34.14 -1.59 20.05
CA ASP A 130 -33.69 -1.43 21.43
C ASP A 130 -34.29 -0.16 22.06
N VAL A 131 -34.40 -0.15 23.39
CA VAL A 131 -34.75 1.03 24.18
C VAL A 131 -33.53 1.92 24.44
N PHE A 132 -32.32 1.35 24.33
CA PHE A 132 -31.07 2.08 24.41
C PHE A 132 -30.67 2.52 23.01
N TYR A 133 -30.96 3.77 22.68
CA TYR A 133 -30.63 4.35 21.38
C TYR A 133 -30.25 5.82 21.51
N SER A 134 -29.57 6.33 20.50
CA SER A 134 -29.19 7.73 20.41
C SER A 134 -30.34 8.62 19.93
N LYS A 135 -30.52 8.76 18.61
CA LYS A 135 -31.52 9.65 17.99
C LYS A 135 -32.89 9.01 17.86
N ASN A 136 -32.93 7.76 17.43
CA ASN A 136 -34.12 6.93 17.26
C ASN A 136 -33.70 5.45 17.27
N TYR A 137 -34.67 4.54 17.18
CA TYR A 137 -34.43 3.08 17.25
C TYR A 137 -33.48 2.53 16.18
N ASN A 138 -33.22 3.25 15.08
CA ASN A 138 -32.24 2.84 14.07
C ASN A 138 -30.79 3.02 14.54
N PHE A 139 -30.56 3.75 15.64
CA PHE A 139 -29.22 3.97 16.20
C PHE A 139 -29.10 3.36 17.59
N PRO A 140 -29.19 2.02 17.74
CA PRO A 140 -29.08 1.40 19.04
C PRO A 140 -27.66 1.58 19.61
N GLU A 141 -27.57 1.74 20.92
CA GLU A 141 -26.33 1.96 21.65
C GLU A 141 -26.01 0.74 22.51
N LEU A 142 -24.87 0.09 22.22
CA LEU A 142 -24.45 -1.12 22.90
C LEU A 142 -23.37 -0.82 23.93
N VAL A 143 -23.58 -1.30 25.16
CA VAL A 143 -22.61 -1.20 26.25
C VAL A 143 -21.94 -2.53 26.57
N ARG A 144 -22.46 -3.64 26.02
CA ARG A 144 -21.99 -4.99 26.33
C ARG A 144 -21.01 -5.49 25.27
N ILE A 145 -19.77 -5.06 25.42
CA ILE A 145 -18.61 -5.58 24.69
C ILE A 145 -17.89 -6.53 25.63
N LEU A 146 -17.98 -7.84 25.38
CA LEU A 146 -17.41 -8.86 26.25
C LEU A 146 -15.89 -8.99 26.08
N ASP A 147 -15.39 -8.68 24.88
CA ASP A 147 -13.97 -8.74 24.60
C ASP A 147 -13.21 -7.60 25.33
N PRO A 148 -12.24 -7.91 26.19
CA PRO A 148 -11.49 -6.91 26.93
C PRO A 148 -10.66 -5.98 26.03
N GLN A 149 -10.16 -6.44 24.89
CA GLN A 149 -9.37 -5.63 23.96
C GLN A 149 -10.25 -4.64 23.20
N LEU A 150 -11.47 -5.05 22.82
CA LEU A 150 -12.41 -4.18 22.13
C LEU A 150 -13.08 -3.15 23.04
N SER A 151 -13.23 -3.44 24.32
CA SER A 151 -13.95 -2.59 25.29
C SER A 151 -13.11 -1.48 25.93
N VAL A 152 -11.78 -1.47 25.75
CA VAL A 152 -10.89 -0.49 26.40
C VAL A 152 -11.25 0.95 26.03
N GLY A 153 -11.71 1.74 27.00
CA GLY A 153 -12.07 3.15 26.77
C GLY A 153 -13.31 3.33 25.88
N VAL A 154 -14.12 2.28 25.70
CA VAL A 154 -15.38 2.33 24.96
C VAL A 154 -16.54 2.38 25.95
N ASP A 155 -17.13 3.56 26.13
CA ASP A 155 -18.30 3.72 27.00
C ASP A 155 -19.55 3.06 26.38
N LYS A 156 -19.70 3.22 25.07
CA LYS A 156 -20.77 2.63 24.25
C LYS A 156 -20.35 2.56 22.78
N LEU A 157 -20.94 1.62 22.06
CA LEU A 157 -20.85 1.46 20.61
C LEU A 157 -22.18 1.87 19.99
N THR A 158 -22.17 2.89 19.13
CA THR A 158 -23.38 3.38 18.46
C THR A 158 -23.49 2.73 17.08
N LEU A 159 -24.54 1.96 16.86
CA LEU A 159 -24.82 1.31 15.58
C LEU A 159 -25.68 2.23 14.68
N ASN A 160 -25.82 1.88 13.39
CA ASN A 160 -26.67 2.59 12.44
C ASN A 160 -27.35 1.61 11.47
N VAL A 161 -28.62 1.34 11.73
CA VAL A 161 -29.47 0.35 11.03
C VAL A 161 -28.76 -1.03 11.00
N PRO A 162 -28.37 -1.59 12.16
CA PRO A 162 -27.64 -2.84 12.17
C PRO A 162 -28.55 -4.03 11.81
N SER A 163 -27.92 -5.11 11.40
CA SER A 163 -28.48 -6.47 11.41
C SER A 163 -28.06 -7.19 12.69
N VAL A 164 -28.41 -8.46 12.83
CA VAL A 164 -27.93 -9.34 13.91
C VAL A 164 -27.47 -10.67 13.36
N ILE A 165 -26.57 -11.32 14.09
CA ILE A 165 -26.00 -12.64 13.75
C ILE A 165 -26.79 -13.73 14.47
N VAL A 166 -27.04 -14.84 13.76
CA VAL A 166 -27.57 -16.09 14.33
C VAL A 166 -26.67 -17.26 13.95
N GLY A 167 -26.76 -18.38 14.67
CA GLY A 167 -25.99 -19.58 14.35
C GLY A 167 -24.52 -19.51 14.77
N ALA A 168 -24.16 -18.54 15.61
CA ALA A 168 -22.85 -18.36 16.25
C ALA A 168 -23.01 -17.70 17.62
N GLU A 169 -22.07 -17.96 18.54
CA GLU A 169 -21.89 -17.15 19.74
C GLU A 169 -21.14 -15.86 19.40
N GLY A 170 -21.21 -14.84 20.25
CA GLY A 170 -20.65 -13.53 19.96
C GLY A 170 -19.83 -12.92 21.08
N SER A 171 -19.14 -11.84 20.72
CA SER A 171 -18.34 -11.01 21.64
C SER A 171 -19.03 -9.67 21.93
N ILE A 172 -19.92 -9.22 21.05
CA ILE A 172 -20.72 -7.99 21.22
C ILE A 172 -22.19 -8.35 21.03
N TYR A 173 -23.04 -7.91 21.95
CA TYR A 173 -24.45 -8.29 21.96
C TYR A 173 -25.38 -7.08 22.02
N THR A 174 -26.57 -7.22 21.41
CA THR A 174 -27.71 -6.35 21.68
C THR A 174 -28.12 -6.40 23.16
N SER A 175 -28.99 -5.50 23.62
CA SER A 175 -29.49 -5.59 25.00
C SER A 175 -30.39 -6.83 25.19
N LYS A 176 -30.57 -7.27 26.44
CA LYS A 176 -31.50 -8.37 26.78
C LYS A 176 -32.98 -8.02 26.55
N VAL A 177 -33.27 -6.74 26.38
CA VAL A 177 -34.62 -6.22 26.15
C VAL A 177 -34.86 -5.85 24.69
N ALA A 178 -33.84 -6.02 23.83
CA ALA A 178 -33.98 -5.82 22.40
C ALA A 178 -35.04 -6.77 21.81
N VAL A 179 -35.85 -6.22 20.91
CA VAL A 179 -36.84 -6.96 20.14
C VAL A 179 -36.29 -7.16 18.73
N ILE A 180 -36.11 -8.41 18.32
CA ILE A 180 -35.67 -8.76 16.97
C ILE A 180 -36.78 -9.54 16.26
N GLY A 181 -37.31 -8.95 15.19
CA GLY A 181 -38.54 -9.43 14.57
C GLY A 181 -39.70 -9.27 15.54
N ASN A 182 -40.20 -10.39 16.07
CA ASN A 182 -41.32 -10.43 17.03
C ASN A 182 -40.93 -10.96 18.41
N ASN A 183 -39.65 -11.25 18.64
CA ASN A 183 -39.20 -11.90 19.87
C ASN A 183 -38.24 -10.98 20.62
N GLN A 184 -38.46 -10.83 21.92
CA GLN A 184 -37.47 -10.23 22.80
C GLN A 184 -36.34 -11.25 23.03
N ARG A 185 -35.15 -10.94 22.55
CA ARG A 185 -33.98 -11.81 22.71
C ARG A 185 -32.69 -11.01 22.53
N GLN A 186 -31.65 -11.44 23.21
CA GLN A 186 -30.30 -10.92 23.00
C GLN A 186 -29.66 -11.70 21.84
N LEU A 187 -29.14 -11.00 20.84
CA LEU A 187 -28.44 -11.60 19.71
C LEU A 187 -27.08 -10.91 19.50
N PRO A 188 -26.09 -11.66 18.98
CA PRO A 188 -24.77 -11.11 18.71
C PRO A 188 -24.79 -10.13 17.54
N ILE A 189 -23.99 -9.09 17.67
CA ILE A 189 -23.61 -8.15 16.59
C ILE A 189 -22.23 -8.50 16.05
N MET A 190 -21.35 -8.99 16.91
CA MET A 190 -20.02 -9.46 16.52
C MET A 190 -19.85 -10.90 16.97
N SER A 191 -19.33 -11.75 16.08
CA SER A 191 -19.05 -13.16 16.33
C SER A 191 -17.69 -13.54 15.79
N GLU A 192 -17.02 -14.48 16.43
CA GLU A 192 -15.77 -15.05 15.97
C GLU A 192 -15.93 -16.56 15.81
N LEU A 193 -15.39 -17.09 14.71
CA LEU A 193 -15.48 -18.50 14.34
C LEU A 193 -14.08 -18.98 13.96
N GLU A 194 -13.73 -20.19 14.38
CA GLU A 194 -12.54 -20.87 13.88
C GLU A 194 -12.86 -21.55 12.54
N TYR A 195 -11.94 -21.48 11.58
CA TYR A 195 -12.07 -22.16 10.29
C TYR A 195 -10.71 -22.65 9.79
N GLY A 196 -10.51 -23.97 9.78
CA GLY A 196 -9.21 -24.55 9.44
C GLY A 196 -8.14 -24.10 10.44
N ASN A 197 -7.05 -23.51 9.94
CA ASN A 197 -6.02 -22.88 10.77
C ASN A 197 -6.25 -21.38 10.98
N GLY A 198 -7.27 -20.81 10.33
CA GLY A 198 -7.60 -19.40 10.36
C GLY A 198 -8.84 -19.12 11.22
N ARG A 199 -9.33 -17.89 11.09
CA ARG A 199 -10.53 -17.44 11.82
C ARG A 199 -11.37 -16.48 10.99
N ILE A 200 -12.65 -16.42 11.31
CA ILE A 200 -13.64 -15.54 10.69
C ILE A 200 -14.23 -14.65 11.77
N ILE A 201 -14.12 -13.35 11.57
CA ILE A 201 -14.72 -12.31 12.40
C ILE A 201 -15.90 -11.75 11.64
N LEU A 202 -17.09 -11.86 12.22
CA LEU A 202 -18.34 -11.34 11.69
C LEU A 202 -18.75 -10.10 12.45
N PHE A 203 -19.22 -9.06 11.76
CA PHE A 203 -19.76 -7.86 12.38
C PHE A 203 -20.98 -7.35 11.61
N SER A 204 -22.13 -7.22 12.27
CA SER A 204 -23.42 -7.06 11.59
C SER A 204 -23.85 -5.62 11.30
N ASP A 205 -22.90 -4.70 11.21
CA ASP A 205 -23.15 -3.29 10.92
C ASP A 205 -21.92 -2.61 10.26
N PRO A 206 -21.86 -2.55 8.92
CA PRO A 206 -20.84 -1.80 8.18
C PRO A 206 -20.84 -0.30 8.49
N SER A 207 -22.01 0.26 8.82
CA SER A 207 -22.19 1.68 9.06
C SER A 207 -21.46 2.18 10.30
N VAL A 208 -21.00 1.30 11.21
CA VAL A 208 -20.10 1.69 12.30
C VAL A 208 -18.81 2.34 11.79
N PHE A 209 -18.33 1.88 10.63
CA PHE A 209 -17.01 2.25 10.08
C PHE A 209 -17.06 3.39 9.05
N ILE A 210 -18.26 3.92 8.73
CA ILE A 210 -18.38 5.04 7.78
C ILE A 210 -17.91 6.36 8.40
N ASN A 211 -17.58 7.31 7.54
CA ASN A 211 -17.05 8.61 7.92
C ASN A 211 -17.98 9.36 8.90
N ASP A 212 -19.30 9.30 8.72
CA ASP A 212 -20.28 10.00 9.58
C ASP A 212 -20.43 9.38 10.98
N MET A 213 -20.08 8.09 11.14
CA MET A 213 -20.14 7.38 12.42
C MET A 213 -18.78 7.26 13.10
N PHE A 214 -17.70 7.54 12.38
CA PHE A 214 -16.33 7.35 12.83
C PHE A 214 -16.03 8.05 14.16
N GLU A 215 -16.34 9.34 14.29
CA GLU A 215 -16.05 10.11 15.51
C GLU A 215 -16.78 9.56 16.75
N LYS A 216 -18.01 9.08 16.58
CA LYS A 216 -18.81 8.53 17.70
C LYS A 216 -18.27 7.19 18.20
N ASN A 217 -17.67 6.43 17.29
CA ASN A 217 -17.20 5.07 17.54
C ASN A 217 -15.67 4.98 17.56
N GLU A 218 -14.95 6.11 17.52
CA GLU A 218 -13.49 6.15 17.33
C GLU A 218 -12.72 5.24 18.32
N PRO A 219 -13.01 5.24 19.64
CA PRO A 219 -12.32 4.36 20.57
C PRO A 219 -12.49 2.88 20.20
N PHE A 220 -13.72 2.47 19.83
CA PHE A 220 -14.01 1.11 19.39
C PHE A 220 -13.30 0.78 18.08
N ILE A 221 -13.36 1.66 17.08
CA ILE A 221 -12.73 1.45 15.77
C ILE A 221 -11.21 1.31 15.93
N ARG A 222 -10.56 2.12 16.77
CA ARG A 222 -9.12 2.00 17.06
C ARG A 222 -8.79 0.66 17.72
N ASN A 223 -9.61 0.20 18.66
CA ASN A 223 -9.43 -1.11 19.27
C ASN A 223 -9.64 -2.23 18.24
N PHE A 224 -10.64 -2.10 17.37
CA PHE A 224 -10.92 -3.06 16.30
C PHE A 224 -9.76 -3.18 15.31
N VAL A 225 -9.18 -2.05 14.86
CA VAL A 225 -7.99 -2.06 13.98
C VAL A 225 -6.82 -2.80 14.63
N ARG A 226 -6.60 -2.61 15.94
CA ARG A 226 -5.57 -3.34 16.69
C ARG A 226 -5.90 -4.83 16.84
N TYR A 227 -7.19 -5.15 17.00
CA TYR A 227 -7.69 -6.52 17.15
C TYR A 227 -7.50 -7.35 15.89
N ILE A 228 -7.68 -6.74 14.71
CA ILE A 228 -7.51 -7.39 13.40
C ILE A 228 -6.11 -7.18 12.81
N LYS A 229 -5.15 -6.72 13.61
CA LYS A 229 -3.82 -6.37 13.11
C LYS A 229 -3.11 -7.60 12.53
N ALA A 230 -2.61 -7.44 11.30
CA ALA A 230 -1.75 -8.39 10.60
C ALA A 230 -0.68 -7.62 9.80
N ASP A 231 0.28 -8.32 9.19
CA ASP A 231 1.33 -7.70 8.38
C ASP A 231 0.78 -6.98 7.14
N VAL A 232 -0.28 -7.55 6.56
CA VAL A 232 -1.03 -6.98 5.43
C VAL A 232 -2.53 -7.20 5.64
N ILE A 233 -3.32 -6.15 5.44
CA ILE A 233 -4.78 -6.21 5.35
C ILE A 233 -5.19 -6.01 3.89
N TYR A 234 -5.77 -7.03 3.29
CA TYR A 234 -6.39 -6.99 1.98
C TYR A 234 -7.79 -6.43 2.12
N ILE A 235 -8.10 -5.28 1.51
CA ILE A 235 -9.41 -4.63 1.63
C ILE A 235 -10.19 -4.92 0.36
N ASP A 236 -11.34 -5.57 0.49
CA ASP A 236 -12.20 -5.86 -0.65
C ASP A 236 -12.91 -4.60 -1.14
N GLU A 237 -12.58 -4.21 -2.36
CA GLU A 237 -13.21 -3.12 -3.11
C GLU A 237 -13.82 -3.64 -4.42
N ALA A 238 -13.60 -4.93 -4.75
CA ALA A 238 -14.10 -5.57 -5.96
C ALA A 238 -15.61 -5.85 -5.90
N HIS A 239 -16.17 -6.00 -4.69
CA HIS A 239 -17.57 -6.39 -4.46
C HIS A 239 -18.47 -5.23 -4.09
N HIS A 240 -18.18 -4.03 -4.64
CA HIS A 240 -19.01 -2.85 -4.57
C HIS A 240 -19.52 -2.49 -5.99
N THR A 241 -20.84 -2.49 -6.22
CA THR A 241 -21.48 -2.23 -7.52
C THR A 241 -21.06 -0.90 -8.14
N SER A 242 -20.84 0.11 -7.30
CA SER A 242 -20.48 1.46 -7.69
C SER A 242 -18.96 1.70 -7.72
N PHE A 243 -18.15 0.67 -7.48
CA PHE A 243 -16.72 0.75 -7.60
C PHE A 243 -16.31 0.68 -9.07
N ASN A 244 -16.03 1.86 -9.64
CA ASN A 244 -15.55 1.96 -11.01
C ASN A 244 -14.04 2.25 -11.00
N PRO A 245 -13.17 1.26 -11.25
CA PRO A 245 -11.72 1.47 -11.30
C PRO A 245 -11.29 2.42 -12.43
N TYR A 246 -12.17 2.67 -13.42
CA TYR A 246 -11.95 3.61 -14.51
C TYR A 246 -12.43 5.04 -14.19
N ALA A 247 -13.15 5.24 -13.09
CA ALA A 247 -13.47 6.58 -12.56
C ALA A 247 -12.24 7.15 -11.83
N VAL A 248 -11.10 7.21 -12.53
CA VAL A 248 -9.90 7.89 -12.06
C VAL A 248 -10.14 9.39 -12.21
N GLY A 249 -10.38 10.06 -11.08
CA GLY A 249 -10.37 11.51 -11.04
C GLY A 249 -8.93 12.03 -11.09
N THR A 250 -8.78 13.32 -11.40
CA THR A 250 -7.48 13.98 -11.28
C THR A 250 -7.57 15.14 -10.33
N VAL A 251 -6.70 15.14 -9.32
CA VAL A 251 -6.50 16.34 -8.49
C VAL A 251 -5.44 17.18 -9.18
N VAL A 252 -5.85 18.36 -9.63
CA VAL A 252 -4.96 19.34 -10.24
C VAL A 252 -4.45 20.28 -9.16
N ILE A 253 -3.21 20.08 -8.72
CA ILE A 253 -2.53 21.00 -7.80
C ILE A 253 -1.99 22.17 -8.62
N LYS A 254 -2.67 23.30 -8.54
CA LYS A 254 -2.20 24.56 -9.12
C LYS A 254 -1.05 25.10 -8.27
N ARG A 255 0.14 25.17 -8.86
CA ARG A 255 1.32 25.77 -8.23
C ARG A 255 1.36 27.27 -8.50
N SER A 256 1.56 28.07 -7.46
CA SER A 256 1.87 29.48 -7.62
C SER A 256 3.37 29.67 -7.82
N LEU A 257 3.76 30.71 -8.57
CA LEU A 257 5.17 31.02 -8.79
C LEU A 257 5.82 31.51 -7.49
N ASP A 258 6.61 30.64 -6.87
CA ASP A 258 7.49 31.03 -5.77
C ASP A 258 8.67 31.84 -6.33
N LYS A 259 8.71 33.14 -5.98
CA LYS A 259 9.74 34.08 -6.46
C LYS A 259 11.16 33.64 -6.08
N MET A 260 11.34 32.98 -4.93
CA MET A 260 12.65 32.50 -4.49
C MET A 260 13.13 31.33 -5.34
N LYS A 261 12.24 30.37 -5.64
CA LYS A 261 12.56 29.23 -6.51
C LYS A 261 12.84 29.67 -7.95
N ALA A 262 12.06 30.62 -8.46
CA ALA A 262 12.29 31.22 -9.77
C ALA A 262 13.67 31.92 -9.84
N PHE A 263 14.06 32.64 -8.78
CA PHE A 263 15.38 33.25 -8.69
C PHE A 263 16.50 32.20 -8.75
N TYR A 264 16.38 31.08 -8.02
CA TYR A 264 17.37 30.01 -8.07
C TYR A 264 17.48 29.35 -9.45
N VAL A 265 16.37 29.19 -10.18
CA VAL A 265 16.38 28.70 -11.58
C VAL A 265 17.15 29.67 -12.48
N ILE A 266 16.87 30.97 -12.38
CA ILE A 266 17.57 32.00 -13.18
C ILE A 266 19.05 32.02 -12.84
N LEU A 267 19.40 32.03 -11.55
CA LEU A 267 20.78 32.00 -11.07
C LEU A 267 21.51 30.75 -11.56
N GLY A 268 20.88 29.58 -11.46
CA GLY A 268 21.44 28.31 -11.93
C GLY A 268 21.73 28.34 -13.44
N VAL A 269 20.79 28.82 -14.25
CA VAL A 269 21.01 28.97 -15.71
C VAL A 269 22.10 30.01 -16.00
N ALA A 270 22.18 31.10 -15.24
CA ALA A 270 23.23 32.11 -15.41
C ALA A 270 24.63 31.56 -15.08
N VAL A 271 24.77 30.83 -13.97
CA VAL A 271 26.04 30.15 -13.61
C VAL A 271 26.42 29.12 -14.66
N LEU A 272 25.45 28.33 -15.13
CA LEU A 272 25.67 27.32 -16.16
C LEU A 272 26.10 27.96 -17.49
N ALA A 273 25.50 29.09 -17.87
CA ALA A 273 25.93 29.88 -19.02
C ALA A 273 27.37 30.39 -18.86
N ILE A 274 27.73 30.92 -17.68
CA ILE A 274 29.10 31.39 -17.40
C ILE A 274 30.09 30.22 -17.50
N LEU A 275 29.79 29.05 -16.92
CA LEU A 275 30.67 27.88 -16.95
C LEU A 275 30.90 27.34 -18.38
N ILE A 276 29.86 27.35 -19.22
CA ILE A 276 29.96 26.91 -20.61
C ILE A 276 30.71 27.93 -21.47
N GLU A 277 30.41 29.23 -21.34
CA GLU A 277 31.06 30.27 -22.16
C GLU A 277 32.49 30.58 -21.72
N SER A 278 32.84 30.35 -20.45
CA SER A 278 34.23 30.49 -19.95
C SER A 278 35.15 29.33 -20.32
N GLY A 279 34.63 28.25 -20.92
CA GLY A 279 35.41 27.05 -21.25
C GLY A 279 35.78 26.17 -20.04
N LEU A 280 35.51 26.63 -18.81
CA LEU A 280 35.79 25.91 -17.57
C LEU A 280 35.02 24.59 -17.45
N ALA A 281 33.83 24.48 -18.06
CA ALA A 281 33.08 23.23 -18.07
C ALA A 281 33.83 22.09 -18.79
N LEU A 282 34.52 22.40 -19.90
CA LEU A 282 35.32 21.42 -20.65
C LEU A 282 36.62 21.06 -19.90
N GLU A 283 37.27 22.03 -19.24
CA GLU A 283 38.44 21.76 -18.39
C GLU A 283 38.11 20.99 -17.11
N GLY A 284 36.94 21.25 -16.50
CA GLY A 284 36.48 20.54 -15.31
C GLY A 284 36.13 19.09 -15.62
N ILE A 285 35.39 18.85 -16.71
CA ILE A 285 35.04 17.51 -17.17
C ILE A 285 36.30 16.74 -17.58
N SER A 286 37.25 17.37 -18.29
CA SER A 286 38.50 16.70 -18.67
C SER A 286 39.36 16.35 -17.45
N ARG A 287 39.42 17.20 -16.41
CA ARG A 287 40.12 16.88 -15.16
C ARG A 287 39.48 15.72 -14.40
N VAL A 288 38.15 15.69 -14.32
CA VAL A 288 37.42 14.60 -13.64
C VAL A 288 37.53 13.29 -14.42
N VAL A 289 37.41 13.33 -15.75
CA VAL A 289 37.60 12.17 -16.63
C VAL A 289 39.04 11.68 -16.56
N ASN A 290 40.04 12.55 -16.55
CA ASN A 290 41.45 12.16 -16.38
C ASN A 290 41.74 11.63 -14.98
N ALA A 291 41.12 12.16 -13.94
CA ALA A 291 41.27 11.64 -12.58
C ALA A 291 40.61 10.25 -12.41
N LEU A 292 39.50 10.00 -13.11
CA LEU A 292 38.83 8.69 -13.15
C LEU A 292 39.61 7.68 -14.02
N LEU A 293 40.03 8.08 -15.22
CA LEU A 293 40.85 7.25 -16.10
C LEU A 293 42.21 6.94 -15.49
N GLY A 294 42.87 7.91 -14.85
CA GLY A 294 44.15 7.70 -14.15
C GLY A 294 44.03 6.84 -12.89
N LYS A 295 42.83 6.69 -12.33
CA LYS A 295 42.56 5.73 -11.24
C LYS A 295 42.30 4.31 -11.76
N ILE A 296 41.80 4.17 -12.98
CA ILE A 296 41.47 2.89 -13.62
C ILE A 296 42.68 2.31 -14.37
N PHE A 297 43.44 3.15 -15.07
CA PHE A 297 44.67 2.81 -15.78
C PHE A 297 45.90 3.23 -14.98
N LYS A 298 46.02 2.73 -13.76
CA LYS A 298 47.29 2.77 -13.05
C LYS A 298 48.15 1.63 -13.61
N GLU A 299 48.66 1.80 -14.83
CA GLU A 299 49.76 0.95 -15.31
C GLU A 299 50.96 1.26 -14.41
N GLU A 300 51.24 0.35 -13.47
CA GLU A 300 52.57 0.26 -12.89
C GLU A 300 53.51 -0.06 -14.07
N GLU A 301 54.23 0.95 -14.56
CA GLU A 301 55.42 0.73 -15.38
C GLU A 301 56.43 -0.06 -14.54
N LYS A 302 56.27 -1.38 -14.47
CA LYS A 302 57.34 -2.27 -14.01
C LYS A 302 58.50 -2.09 -15.00
N SER A 303 59.67 -1.73 -14.49
CA SER A 303 60.87 -1.65 -15.31
C SER A 303 61.11 -2.99 -15.98
N LEU A 304 61.53 -2.99 -17.25
CA LEU A 304 61.88 -4.21 -17.99
C LEU A 304 62.87 -5.09 -17.21
N ASP A 305 63.73 -4.47 -16.41
CA ASP A 305 64.68 -5.20 -15.55
C ASP A 305 63.99 -5.94 -14.39
N ASP A 306 62.93 -5.38 -13.81
CA ASP A 306 62.17 -6.04 -12.73
C ASP A 306 61.46 -7.30 -13.25
N VAL A 307 60.91 -7.23 -14.47
CA VAL A 307 60.26 -8.36 -15.14
C VAL A 307 61.26 -9.47 -15.48
N ILE A 308 62.47 -9.10 -15.91
CA ILE A 308 63.55 -10.07 -16.18
C ILE A 308 64.01 -10.75 -14.89
N GLU A 309 64.11 -10.02 -13.78
CA GLU A 309 64.54 -10.56 -12.49
C GLU A 309 63.51 -11.55 -11.90
N GLU A 310 62.23 -11.26 -12.08
CA GLU A 310 61.11 -12.11 -11.67
C GLU A 310 61.11 -13.43 -12.46
N LEU A 311 61.27 -13.38 -13.79
CA LEU A 311 61.35 -14.56 -14.65
C LEU A 311 62.64 -15.39 -14.41
N LYS A 312 63.74 -14.75 -14.02
CA LYS A 312 64.96 -15.46 -13.61
C LYS A 312 64.74 -16.32 -12.36
N LYS A 313 63.96 -15.82 -11.40
CA LYS A 313 63.59 -16.60 -10.19
C LYS A 313 62.72 -17.81 -10.52
N GLU A 314 61.95 -17.74 -11.60
CA GLU A 314 61.15 -18.87 -12.11
C GLU A 314 61.97 -19.88 -12.95
N GLY A 315 63.27 -19.63 -13.15
CA GLY A 315 64.19 -20.57 -13.80
C GLY A 315 64.47 -20.31 -15.28
N TYR A 316 64.06 -19.16 -15.81
CA TYR A 316 64.38 -18.76 -17.19
C TYR A 316 65.79 -18.14 -17.30
N ASP A 317 66.50 -18.43 -18.39
CA ASP A 317 67.85 -17.91 -18.63
C ASP A 317 67.81 -16.42 -19.03
N GLU A 318 68.42 -15.59 -18.19
CA GLU A 318 68.49 -14.13 -18.36
C GLU A 318 69.10 -13.72 -19.71
N LYS A 319 70.09 -14.47 -20.23
CA LYS A 319 70.71 -14.14 -21.52
C LYS A 319 69.75 -14.32 -22.68
N VAL A 320 68.89 -15.33 -22.62
CA VAL A 320 67.88 -15.59 -23.65
C VAL A 320 66.78 -14.53 -23.59
N LEU A 321 66.30 -14.18 -22.39
CA LEU A 321 65.32 -13.11 -22.19
C LEU A 321 65.82 -11.75 -22.72
N ARG A 322 67.06 -11.38 -22.39
CA ARG A 322 67.68 -10.13 -22.88
C ARG A 322 67.98 -10.17 -24.39
N LYS A 323 68.20 -11.36 -24.99
CA LYS A 323 68.35 -11.54 -26.45
C LYS A 323 67.00 -11.30 -27.14
N ILE A 324 65.93 -11.92 -26.65
CA ILE A 324 64.57 -11.75 -27.19
C ILE A 324 64.13 -10.29 -27.14
N ILE A 325 64.34 -9.60 -26.02
CA ILE A 325 63.99 -8.17 -25.88
C ILE A 325 64.78 -7.32 -26.89
N ARG A 326 66.07 -7.61 -27.11
CA ARG A 326 66.89 -6.90 -28.11
C ARG A 326 66.45 -7.18 -29.54
N GLU A 327 66.06 -8.41 -29.87
CA GLU A 327 65.53 -8.75 -31.20
C GLU A 327 64.20 -8.05 -31.47
N ILE A 328 63.35 -7.92 -30.45
CA ILE A 328 62.08 -7.18 -30.55
C ILE A 328 62.35 -5.69 -30.78
N GLN A 329 63.29 -5.09 -30.04
CA GLN A 329 63.63 -3.67 -30.19
C GLN A 329 64.32 -3.34 -31.52
N THR A 330 65.12 -4.25 -32.07
CA THR A 330 65.88 -4.03 -33.31
C THR A 330 65.19 -4.57 -34.57
N GLY A 331 64.11 -5.35 -34.42
CA GLY A 331 63.28 -5.87 -35.51
C GLY A 331 63.98 -6.88 -36.43
N LYS A 332 65.15 -7.40 -36.03
CA LYS A 332 65.90 -8.41 -36.79
C LYS A 332 66.28 -9.57 -35.87
N LYS A 333 66.07 -10.79 -36.36
CA LYS A 333 66.47 -12.02 -35.68
C LYS A 333 68.01 -12.10 -35.68
N LEU A 334 68.62 -12.14 -34.50
CA LEU A 334 70.07 -12.20 -34.34
C LEU A 334 70.44 -13.68 -34.18
N GLY A 335 70.80 -14.32 -35.30
CA GLY A 335 71.08 -15.75 -35.39
C GLY A 335 72.28 -16.22 -34.56
N ASP A 336 72.06 -17.39 -33.94
CA ASP A 336 72.91 -18.31 -33.17
C ASP A 336 73.94 -17.71 -32.21
#